data_AF-A0A9W9MZ24-F1
#
_entry.id   AF-A0A9W9MZ24-F1
#
_cell.length_a   1.000
_cell.length_b   1.000
_cell.length_c   1.000
_cell.angle_alpha   90.00
_cell.angle_beta   90.00
_cell.angle_gamma   90.00
#
_symmetry.space_group_name_H-M   'P 1'
#
loop_
_entity.id
_entity.type
_entity.pdbx_description
1 polymer ?
#
loop_
_entity_poly.entity_id
_entity_poly.type
_entity_poly.pdbx_seq_one_letter_code
_entity_poly.pdbx_strand_id
1 'polypeptide(L)'
;MKMRRMMQRHGGKMSISTGFVGGHHLQLLMEKPSVKQIACLARPKNGISAATRVQHALERYDLWPSTFDQIQKLLVLEGDLGDRELGLESQKFTWLANWASVIFHLGAKVNFFQSYREHHVSSVVGTCNALRLASSGRGKSIHYMSSIDAWGPTGCILGTKELYEDEPLERHIEGLQYDLGYSQSQWTAESSVRRMRDRGLPITIYRRGFIVGDSNTGTNNPDDFFTRFLAGCIQLGTFPRIEQRLEYVTVGYVLDALVHIASDNKHLGKSYSLLCPDVQQSVDVIGTCAVLNEAGYDVKVTSYKEWVEQLRQQPEDGLLAPLMPMLQEKVLGRLTRWKASQYSPVYRFDNTTEALKDNPGIKYTPFDTALLKKPIGFWNRKGFYLIRE
;
A
#
# COMPACT_ATOMS: atom_id res chain seq x y z
N MET A 1 12.28 -12.47 22.92
CA MET A 1 13.09 -11.53 23.75
C MET A 1 13.55 -10.27 22.99
N LYS A 2 13.83 -10.33 21.67
CA LYS A 2 14.25 -9.17 20.85
C LYS A 2 13.15 -8.12 20.61
N MET A 3 11.89 -8.54 20.38
CA MET A 3 10.73 -7.66 20.20
C MET A 3 10.45 -6.71 21.39
N ARG A 4 10.99 -7.01 22.59
CA ARG A 4 10.87 -6.14 23.78
C ARG A 4 11.69 -4.86 23.66
N ARG A 5 12.85 -4.83 22.98
CA ARG A 5 13.81 -3.73 23.11
C ARG A 5 13.40 -2.43 22.41
N MET A 6 12.69 -2.46 21.27
CA MET A 6 12.23 -1.23 20.61
C MET A 6 10.82 -0.80 21.02
N MET A 7 9.92 -1.74 21.34
CA MET A 7 8.62 -1.39 21.93
C MET A 7 8.75 -0.79 23.35
N GLN A 8 9.93 -0.89 23.96
CA GLN A 8 10.32 -0.24 25.22
C GLN A 8 11.00 1.14 25.03
N ARG A 9 11.13 1.68 23.81
CA ARG A 9 11.53 3.09 23.67
C ARG A 9 10.51 3.96 24.39
N HIS A 10 10.97 4.78 25.32
CA HIS A 10 10.15 5.59 26.24
C HIS A 10 9.42 6.77 25.56
N GLY A 11 9.02 6.64 24.28
CA GLY A 11 8.34 7.67 23.51
C GLY A 11 7.26 7.11 22.61
N GLY A 12 6.32 7.95 22.21
CA GLY A 12 5.15 7.57 21.44
C GLY A 12 5.43 7.04 20.04
N LYS A 13 4.47 6.34 19.45
CA LYS A 13 4.50 5.95 18.04
C LYS A 13 3.64 6.93 17.24
N MET A 14 4.11 7.36 16.08
CA MET A 14 3.30 8.15 15.16
C MET A 14 2.94 7.31 13.93
N SER A 15 1.66 7.30 13.55
CA SER A 15 1.16 6.70 12.32
C SER A 15 0.61 7.79 11.41
N ILE A 16 1.05 7.80 10.16
CA ILE A 16 0.63 8.76 9.14
C ILE A 16 -0.09 7.98 8.04
N SER A 17 -1.35 7.62 8.31
CA SER A 17 -2.31 7.11 7.33
C SER A 17 -3.62 6.76 8.03
N THR A 18 -4.75 7.10 7.40
CA THR A 18 -6.09 6.62 7.81
C THR A 18 -6.76 5.81 6.71
N GLY A 19 -6.00 5.38 5.69
CA GLY A 19 -6.49 4.50 4.62
C GLY A 19 -6.55 3.05 5.08
N PHE A 20 -6.83 2.12 4.15
CA PHE A 20 -6.95 0.70 4.44
C PHE A 20 -5.75 0.12 5.22
N VAL A 21 -4.53 0.23 4.69
CA VAL A 21 -3.30 -0.24 5.36
C VAL A 21 -3.07 0.48 6.69
N GLY A 22 -3.34 1.79 6.74
CA GLY A 22 -3.21 2.59 7.96
C GLY A 22 -4.14 2.14 9.07
N GLY A 23 -5.39 1.83 8.75
CA GLY A 23 -6.38 1.31 9.70
C GLY A 23 -5.95 -0.03 10.31
N HIS A 24 -5.53 -0.98 9.46
CA HIS A 24 -5.01 -2.27 9.94
C HIS A 24 -3.75 -2.10 10.79
N HIS A 25 -2.86 -1.18 10.42
CA HIS A 25 -1.68 -0.88 11.23
C HIS A 25 -2.02 -0.28 12.60
N LEU A 26 -2.98 0.64 12.66
CA LEU A 26 -3.46 1.21 13.92
C LEU A 26 -4.03 0.13 14.83
N GLN A 27 -4.90 -0.74 14.29
CA GLN A 27 -5.45 -1.88 15.02
C GLN A 27 -4.33 -2.78 15.57
N LEU A 28 -3.41 -3.21 14.71
CA LEU A 28 -2.27 -4.05 15.07
C LEU A 28 -1.41 -3.44 16.18
N LEU A 29 -1.19 -2.12 16.17
CA LEU A 29 -0.46 -1.43 17.23
C LEU A 29 -1.28 -1.31 18.52
N MET A 30 -2.58 -1.04 18.45
CA MET A 30 -3.45 -0.92 19.62
C MET A 30 -3.58 -2.25 20.37
N GLU A 31 -3.55 -3.37 19.67
CA GLU A 31 -3.60 -4.72 20.27
C GLU A 31 -2.32 -5.08 21.04
N LYS A 32 -1.17 -4.46 20.72
CA LYS A 32 0.10 -4.80 21.36
C LYS A 32 0.19 -4.20 22.78
N PRO A 33 0.39 -5.01 23.84
CA PRO A 33 0.45 -4.52 25.23
C PRO A 33 1.60 -3.56 25.52
N SER A 34 2.69 -3.70 24.77
CA SER A 34 3.88 -2.86 24.86
C SER A 34 3.70 -1.48 24.20
N VAL A 35 2.65 -1.28 23.41
CA VAL A 35 2.31 0.02 22.83
C VAL A 35 1.46 0.79 23.84
N LYS A 36 1.99 1.92 24.30
CA LYS A 36 1.31 2.79 25.28
C LYS A 36 0.45 3.87 24.63
N GLN A 37 0.95 4.49 23.56
CA GLN A 37 0.22 5.55 22.88
C GLN A 37 0.68 5.68 21.42
N ILE A 38 -0.26 6.04 20.55
CA ILE A 38 -0.15 6.16 19.11
C ILE A 38 -0.75 7.52 18.71
N ALA A 39 0.05 8.41 18.14
CA ALA A 39 -0.45 9.61 17.48
C ALA A 39 -0.82 9.28 16.03
N CYS A 40 -2.07 9.52 15.65
CA CYS A 40 -2.54 9.37 14.27
C CYS A 40 -2.83 10.75 13.68
N LEU A 41 -2.06 11.16 12.67
CA LEU A 41 -2.31 12.42 11.96
C LEU A 41 -3.45 12.21 10.95
N ALA A 42 -4.50 13.01 11.07
CA ALA A 42 -5.64 12.95 10.16
C ALA A 42 -6.20 14.36 9.89
N ARG A 43 -6.61 14.60 8.64
CA ARG A 43 -7.23 15.86 8.25
C ARG A 43 -8.72 15.90 8.60
N PRO A 44 -9.30 17.04 8.99
CA PRO A 44 -10.74 17.20 8.97
C PRO A 44 -11.22 17.23 7.51
N LYS A 45 -12.48 16.87 7.24
CA LYS A 45 -13.05 16.96 5.90
C LYS A 45 -14.58 17.05 5.95
N ASN A 46 -15.17 17.94 5.14
CA ASN A 46 -16.63 18.08 4.97
C ASN A 46 -17.37 18.26 6.32
N GLY A 47 -16.83 19.08 7.22
CA GLY A 47 -17.41 19.31 8.56
C GLY A 47 -17.22 18.15 9.55
N ILE A 48 -16.57 17.05 9.15
CA ILE A 48 -16.28 15.90 10.01
C ILE A 48 -14.87 16.06 10.60
N SER A 49 -14.78 15.98 11.93
CA SER A 49 -13.51 16.05 12.67
C SER A 49 -12.54 14.95 12.25
N ALA A 50 -11.24 15.18 12.47
CA ALA A 50 -10.22 14.16 12.22
C ALA A 50 -10.49 12.85 12.99
N ALA A 51 -10.90 12.95 14.26
CA ALA A 51 -11.16 11.79 15.13
C ALA A 51 -12.33 10.95 14.61
N THR A 52 -13.45 11.58 14.27
CA THR A 52 -14.62 10.89 13.71
C THR A 52 -14.29 10.23 12.37
N ARG A 53 -13.47 10.86 11.52
CA ARG A 53 -13.01 10.24 10.27
C ARG A 53 -12.16 8.99 10.50
N VAL A 54 -11.26 9.02 11.49
CA VAL A 54 -10.44 7.85 11.86
C VAL A 54 -11.35 6.72 12.37
N GLN A 55 -12.31 7.04 13.22
CA GLN A 55 -13.29 6.07 13.71
C GLN A 55 -14.08 5.43 12.56
N HIS A 56 -14.72 6.24 11.71
CA HIS A 56 -15.47 5.72 10.56
C HIS A 56 -14.60 4.89 9.62
N ALA A 57 -13.32 5.25 9.43
CA ALA A 57 -12.40 4.48 8.61
C ALA A 57 -12.11 3.09 9.20
N LEU A 58 -11.91 3.01 10.52
CA LEU A 58 -11.71 1.73 11.21
C LEU A 58 -13.00 0.89 11.23
N GLU A 59 -14.16 1.49 11.50
CA GLU A 59 -15.47 0.81 11.48
C GLU A 59 -15.85 0.31 10.08
N ARG A 60 -15.52 1.06 9.02
CA ARG A 60 -15.73 0.64 7.62
C ARG A 60 -15.08 -0.72 7.33
N TYR A 61 -13.96 -1.00 8.00
CA TYR A 61 -13.15 -2.20 7.80
C TYR A 61 -13.30 -3.23 8.94
N ASP A 62 -14.25 -3.05 9.85
CA ASP A 62 -14.44 -3.90 11.04
C ASP A 62 -13.18 -3.95 11.96
N LEU A 63 -12.43 -2.84 12.03
CA LEU A 63 -11.15 -2.71 12.77
C LEU A 63 -11.24 -1.82 14.01
N TRP A 64 -12.43 -1.31 14.34
CA TRP A 64 -12.60 -0.48 15.54
C TRP A 64 -12.34 -1.33 16.79
N PRO A 65 -11.50 -0.88 17.75
CA PRO A 65 -11.16 -1.70 18.89
C PRO A 65 -12.37 -2.03 19.76
N SER A 66 -12.38 -3.24 20.33
CA SER A 66 -13.48 -3.73 21.16
C SER A 66 -13.35 -3.32 22.64
N THR A 67 -12.19 -2.83 23.07
CA THR A 67 -11.93 -2.46 24.46
C THR A 67 -11.54 -1.00 24.62
N PHE A 68 -11.98 -0.38 25.71
CA PHE A 68 -11.64 1.01 26.03
C PHE A 68 -10.13 1.23 26.18
N ASP A 69 -9.41 0.27 26.78
CA ASP A 69 -7.95 0.32 26.94
C ASP A 69 -7.21 0.41 25.60
N GLN A 70 -7.73 -0.23 24.54
CA GLN A 70 -7.16 -0.12 23.20
C GLN A 70 -7.45 1.26 22.60
N ILE A 71 -8.68 1.76 22.74
CA ILE A 71 -9.09 3.07 22.23
C ILE A 71 -8.26 4.19 22.87
N GLN A 72 -7.99 4.12 24.18
CA GLN A 72 -7.18 5.11 24.90
C GLN A 72 -5.73 5.22 24.41
N LYS A 73 -5.21 4.20 23.71
CA LYS A 73 -3.88 4.28 23.09
C LYS A 73 -3.88 5.24 21.89
N LEU A 74 -5.02 5.52 21.26
CA LEU A 74 -5.10 6.32 20.05
C LEU A 74 -5.32 7.81 20.37
N LEU A 75 -4.35 8.63 19.99
CA LEU A 75 -4.43 10.08 20.00
C LEU A 75 -4.55 10.59 18.56
N VAL A 76 -5.72 11.08 18.17
CA VAL A 76 -5.91 11.66 16.83
C VAL A 76 -5.47 13.12 16.84
N LEU A 77 -4.50 13.45 15.98
CA LEU A 77 -4.02 14.80 15.76
C LEU A 77 -4.67 15.34 14.49
N GLU A 78 -5.51 16.36 14.65
CA GLU A 78 -6.04 17.09 13.50
C GLU A 78 -4.92 17.89 12.83
N GLY A 79 -4.65 17.59 11.56
CA GLY A 79 -3.59 18.24 10.78
C GLY A 79 -3.55 17.77 9.32
N ASP A 80 -2.72 18.42 8.51
CA ASP A 80 -2.54 18.12 7.09
C ASP A 80 -1.07 17.83 6.79
N LEU A 81 -0.81 16.64 6.25
CA LEU A 81 0.53 16.22 5.87
C LEU A 81 1.15 17.14 4.80
N GLY A 82 0.33 17.79 3.96
CA GLY A 82 0.80 18.74 2.95
C GLY A 82 1.38 20.04 3.53
N ASP A 83 1.09 20.35 4.79
CA ASP A 83 1.60 21.54 5.47
C ASP A 83 2.97 21.27 6.14
N ARG A 84 3.83 22.29 6.15
CA ARG A 84 5.22 22.22 6.60
C ARG A 84 5.37 21.75 8.05
N GLU A 85 4.45 22.14 8.93
CA GLU A 85 4.37 21.72 10.34
C GLU A 85 3.22 20.74 10.57
N LEU A 86 2.83 20.01 9.51
CA LEU A 86 1.76 19.02 9.50
C LEU A 86 0.38 19.62 9.81
N GLY A 87 0.21 20.93 9.62
CA GLY A 87 -1.01 21.66 9.95
C GLY A 87 -1.25 21.76 11.46
N LEU A 88 -0.21 21.53 12.26
CA LEU A 88 -0.23 21.66 13.71
C LEU A 88 0.27 23.03 14.12
N GLU A 89 -0.20 23.53 15.25
CA GLU A 89 0.43 24.67 15.92
C GLU A 89 1.89 24.34 16.27
N SER A 90 2.78 25.33 16.20
CA SER A 90 4.23 25.12 16.35
C SER A 90 4.61 24.48 17.70
N GLN A 91 3.89 24.79 18.79
CA GLN A 91 4.10 24.13 20.08
C GLN A 91 3.76 22.64 20.03
N LYS A 92 2.67 22.27 19.35
CA LYS A 92 2.22 20.89 19.16
C LYS A 92 3.13 20.12 18.21
N PHE A 93 3.63 20.76 17.15
CA PHE A 93 4.67 20.18 16.29
C PHE A 93 5.96 19.91 17.08
N THR A 94 6.41 20.88 17.89
CA THR A 94 7.60 20.74 18.74
C THR A 94 7.42 19.63 19.78
N TRP A 95 6.26 19.54 20.41
CA TRP A 95 5.92 18.43 21.29
C TRP A 95 6.00 17.10 20.55
N LEU A 96 5.36 16.97 19.39
CA LEU A 96 5.34 15.75 18.60
C LEU A 96 6.75 15.32 18.16
N ALA A 97 7.57 16.29 17.75
CA ALA A 97 8.97 16.08 17.37
C ALA A 97 9.82 15.53 18.52
N ASN A 98 9.50 15.88 19.77
CA ASN A 98 10.20 15.40 20.97
C ASN A 98 9.56 14.18 21.62
N TRP A 99 8.28 13.92 21.37
CA TRP A 99 7.53 12.80 21.92
C TRP A 99 7.64 11.53 21.07
N ALA A 100 7.59 11.66 19.74
CA ALA A 100 7.60 10.51 18.84
C ALA A 100 8.97 9.81 18.82
N SER A 101 8.98 8.51 19.10
CA SER A 101 10.19 7.68 19.05
C SER A 101 10.38 6.96 17.73
N VAL A 102 9.28 6.75 17.00
CA VAL A 102 9.22 6.08 15.70
C VAL A 102 8.07 6.69 14.90
N ILE A 103 8.29 6.92 13.60
CA ILE A 103 7.26 7.36 12.65
C ILE A 103 7.00 6.24 11.65
N PHE A 104 5.73 5.87 11.48
CA PHE A 104 5.24 4.99 10.42
C PHE A 104 4.53 5.84 9.38
N HIS A 105 5.20 6.08 8.25
CA HIS A 105 4.62 6.80 7.13
C HIS A 105 4.07 5.79 6.13
N LEU A 106 2.80 5.45 6.31
CA LEU A 106 2.10 4.37 5.58
C LEU A 106 1.09 4.89 4.56
N GLY A 107 0.99 6.21 4.43
CA GLY A 107 -0.05 6.89 3.69
C GLY A 107 0.44 7.38 2.33
N ALA A 108 -0.26 6.98 1.28
CA ALA A 108 -0.22 7.63 -0.02
C ALA A 108 -1.64 7.80 -0.54
N LYS A 109 -1.86 8.87 -1.30
CA LYS A 109 -3.08 9.01 -2.09
C LYS A 109 -2.95 8.07 -3.28
N VAL A 110 -3.84 7.08 -3.38
CA VAL A 110 -3.89 6.14 -4.52
C VAL A 110 -5.07 6.53 -5.40
N ASN A 111 -4.79 6.91 -6.63
CA ASN A 111 -5.81 7.22 -7.62
C ASN A 111 -5.23 6.99 -9.02
N PHE A 112 -5.90 6.15 -9.80
CA PHE A 112 -5.46 5.68 -11.12
C PHE A 112 -5.88 6.59 -12.28
N PHE A 113 -6.62 7.66 -11.99
CA PHE A 113 -7.02 8.70 -12.95
C PHE A 113 -6.14 9.95 -12.85
N GLN A 114 -5.66 10.26 -11.64
CA GLN A 114 -5.04 11.55 -11.35
C GLN A 114 -3.59 11.68 -11.82
N SER A 115 -3.25 12.89 -12.22
CA SER A 115 -1.91 13.30 -12.63
C SER A 115 -0.94 13.35 -11.44
N TYR A 116 0.37 13.37 -11.72
CA TYR A 116 1.39 13.58 -10.70
C TYR A 116 1.15 14.86 -9.89
N ARG A 117 0.70 15.94 -10.53
CA ARG A 117 0.41 17.23 -9.89
C ARG A 117 -0.61 17.08 -8.76
N GLU A 118 -1.64 16.27 -8.95
CA GLU A 118 -2.69 16.03 -7.96
C GLU A 118 -2.25 15.11 -6.81
N HIS A 119 -1.17 14.36 -7.00
CA HIS A 119 -0.54 13.52 -5.97
C HIS A 119 0.61 14.23 -5.26
N HIS A 120 1.20 15.26 -5.88
CA HIS A 120 2.42 15.92 -5.41
C HIS A 120 2.33 16.40 -3.97
N VAL A 121 1.25 17.10 -3.60
CA VAL A 121 1.11 17.65 -2.24
C VAL A 121 0.97 16.54 -1.20
N SER A 122 0.08 15.58 -1.42
CA SER A 122 -0.20 14.54 -0.43
C SER A 122 0.91 13.51 -0.31
N SER A 123 1.54 13.15 -1.42
CA SER A 123 2.50 12.05 -1.50
C SER A 123 3.94 12.54 -1.40
N VAL A 124 4.33 13.59 -2.14
CA VAL A 124 5.73 14.06 -2.19
C VAL A 124 5.99 15.08 -1.09
N VAL A 125 5.28 16.21 -1.11
CA VAL A 125 5.43 17.25 -0.08
C VAL A 125 5.14 16.66 1.30
N GLY A 126 4.09 15.84 1.38
CA GLY A 126 3.75 15.15 2.61
C GLY A 126 4.84 14.24 3.17
N THR A 127 5.52 13.48 2.30
CA THR A 127 6.68 12.67 2.70
C THR A 127 7.84 13.56 3.16
N CYS A 128 8.11 14.67 2.47
CA CYS A 128 9.14 15.64 2.90
C CYS A 128 8.82 16.25 4.28
N ASN A 129 7.56 16.53 4.57
CA ASN A 129 7.15 17.05 5.88
C ASN A 129 7.25 15.99 6.98
N ALA A 130 6.96 14.72 6.69
CA ALA A 130 7.23 13.61 7.60
C ALA A 130 8.73 13.43 7.88
N LEU A 131 9.58 13.55 6.85
CA LEU A 131 11.04 13.53 6.99
C LEU A 131 11.56 14.72 7.80
N ARG A 132 10.92 15.90 7.67
CA ARG A 132 11.21 17.07 8.51
C ARG A 132 10.92 16.77 9.97
N LEU A 133 9.75 16.23 10.31
CA LEU A 133 9.43 15.82 11.68
C LEU A 133 10.43 14.78 12.22
N ALA A 134 10.81 13.81 11.39
CA ALA A 134 11.81 12.80 11.73
C ALA A 134 13.18 13.41 12.07
N SER A 135 13.53 14.51 11.41
CA SER A 135 14.80 15.23 11.59
C SER A 135 14.75 16.33 12.67
N SER A 136 13.59 16.59 13.28
CA SER A 136 13.39 17.62 14.30
C SER A 136 13.33 17.02 15.71
N GLY A 137 13.85 17.74 16.71
CA GLY A 137 13.77 17.32 18.12
C GLY A 137 14.59 16.06 18.40
N ARG A 138 14.00 15.07 19.11
CA ARG A 138 14.70 13.81 19.43
C ARG A 138 15.00 12.98 18.18
N GLY A 139 16.08 12.20 18.24
CA GLY A 139 16.36 11.16 17.24
C GLY A 139 15.24 10.10 17.21
N LYS A 140 14.76 9.77 16.00
CA LYS A 140 13.71 8.78 15.76
C LYS A 140 13.91 8.07 14.43
N SER A 141 13.45 6.82 14.34
CA SER A 141 13.43 6.10 13.06
C SER A 141 12.14 6.39 12.30
N ILE A 142 12.22 6.31 10.97
CA ILE A 142 11.06 6.38 10.08
C ILE A 142 10.96 5.10 9.26
N HIS A 143 9.76 4.53 9.26
CA HIS A 143 9.39 3.34 8.51
C HIS A 143 8.44 3.80 7.40
N TYR A 144 8.94 3.80 6.17
CA TYR A 144 8.24 4.33 5.00
C TYR A 144 7.67 3.20 4.15
N MET A 145 6.35 3.20 3.95
CA MET A 145 5.70 2.30 3.00
C MET A 145 5.69 2.94 1.61
N SER A 146 6.40 2.30 0.69
CA SER A 146 6.41 2.55 -0.73
C SER A 146 5.60 1.47 -1.48
N SER A 147 5.65 1.49 -2.80
CA SER A 147 5.02 0.52 -3.70
C SER A 147 6.04 -0.03 -4.69
N ILE A 148 5.81 -1.23 -5.23
CA ILE A 148 6.54 -1.70 -6.42
C ILE A 148 6.34 -0.77 -7.63
N ASP A 149 5.25 0.00 -7.66
CA ASP A 149 4.99 1.03 -8.69
C ASP A 149 6.04 2.15 -8.69
N ALA A 150 6.83 2.30 -7.63
CA ALA A 150 7.95 3.23 -7.62
C ALA A 150 8.98 2.91 -8.71
N TRP A 151 9.02 1.68 -9.22
CA TRP A 151 9.92 1.29 -10.30
C TRP A 151 9.40 1.61 -11.71
N GLY A 152 8.11 1.96 -11.83
CA GLY A 152 7.43 2.15 -13.11
C GLY A 152 7.48 0.90 -14.01
N PRO A 153 7.17 1.05 -15.31
CA PRO A 153 7.18 -0.04 -16.29
C PRO A 153 8.60 -0.42 -16.75
N THR A 154 9.57 -0.46 -15.83
CA THR A 154 11.00 -0.60 -16.15
C THR A 154 11.32 -1.85 -16.96
N GLY A 155 10.62 -2.97 -16.75
CA GLY A 155 10.89 -4.18 -17.54
C GLY A 155 10.48 -4.07 -19.01
N CYS A 156 9.49 -3.25 -19.34
CA CYS A 156 9.13 -2.96 -20.73
C CYS A 156 10.04 -1.90 -21.35
N ILE A 157 10.43 -0.88 -20.58
CA ILE A 157 11.16 0.29 -21.10
C ILE A 157 12.66 0.04 -21.19
N LEU A 158 13.23 -0.54 -20.13
CA LEU A 158 14.67 -0.75 -19.99
C LEU A 158 15.07 -2.23 -20.15
N GLY A 159 14.10 -3.12 -20.36
CA GLY A 159 14.36 -4.56 -20.44
C GLY A 159 14.73 -5.20 -19.09
N THR A 160 14.58 -4.48 -17.97
CA THR A 160 14.89 -4.94 -16.62
C THR A 160 14.19 -6.27 -16.32
N LYS A 161 14.96 -7.28 -15.94
CA LYS A 161 14.45 -8.63 -15.64
C LYS A 161 14.32 -8.90 -14.15
N GLU A 162 15.21 -8.34 -13.36
CA GLU A 162 15.23 -8.45 -11.91
C GLU A 162 15.39 -7.08 -11.28
N LEU A 163 14.81 -6.88 -10.10
CA LEU A 163 14.99 -5.68 -9.29
C LEU A 163 15.44 -6.00 -7.88
N TYR A 164 16.56 -5.45 -7.44
CA TYR A 164 17.15 -5.64 -6.12
C TYR A 164 16.65 -4.57 -5.14
N GLU A 165 16.42 -4.96 -3.88
CA GLU A 165 15.77 -4.10 -2.89
C GLU A 165 16.48 -2.75 -2.71
N ASP A 166 17.80 -2.77 -2.61
CA ASP A 166 18.61 -1.58 -2.35
C ASP A 166 19.20 -0.91 -3.60
N GLU A 167 18.91 -1.39 -4.80
CA GLU A 167 19.48 -0.78 -6.01
C GLU A 167 18.99 0.67 -6.26
N PRO A 168 19.74 1.47 -7.03
CA PRO A 168 19.41 2.87 -7.27
C PRO A 168 18.08 3.05 -8.04
N LEU A 169 17.19 3.88 -7.51
CA LEU A 169 15.88 4.16 -8.11
C LEU A 169 16.01 5.02 -9.38
N GLU A 170 17.06 5.82 -9.45
CA GLU A 170 17.34 6.80 -10.51
C GLU A 170 17.52 6.14 -11.87
N ARG A 171 18.02 4.90 -11.92
CA ARG A 171 18.20 4.14 -13.16
C ARG A 171 16.90 3.88 -13.90
N HIS A 172 15.77 3.94 -13.21
CA HIS A 172 14.45 3.56 -13.73
C HIS A 172 13.57 4.76 -14.06
N ILE A 173 14.09 5.99 -13.92
CA ILE A 173 13.33 7.23 -14.09
C ILE A 173 12.70 7.35 -15.49
N GLU A 174 13.39 6.86 -16.52
CA GLU A 174 12.93 6.95 -17.92
C GLU A 174 11.59 6.25 -18.14
N GLY A 175 11.28 5.22 -17.35
CA GLY A 175 10.03 4.47 -17.47
C GLY A 175 8.81 5.20 -16.93
N LEU A 176 9.00 6.12 -15.98
CA LEU A 176 7.90 6.72 -15.21
C LEU A 176 6.97 7.61 -16.04
N GLN A 177 7.48 8.19 -17.13
CA GLN A 177 6.67 9.02 -18.04
C GLN A 177 5.55 8.22 -18.71
N TYR A 178 5.73 6.89 -18.82
CA TYR A 178 4.76 5.97 -19.41
C TYR A 178 3.81 5.36 -18.37
N ASP A 179 3.89 5.78 -17.11
CA ASP A 179 3.08 5.25 -16.03
C ASP A 179 2.08 6.28 -15.47
N LEU A 180 1.36 5.92 -14.42
CA LEU A 180 0.41 6.75 -13.71
C LEU A 180 1.07 7.85 -12.88
N GLY A 181 0.32 8.93 -12.64
CA GLY A 181 0.73 9.99 -11.71
C GLY A 181 1.00 9.45 -10.30
N TYR A 182 0.33 8.37 -9.91
CA TYR A 182 0.60 7.65 -8.67
C TYR A 182 2.04 7.11 -8.63
N SER A 183 2.45 6.31 -9.62
CA SER A 183 3.80 5.73 -9.72
C SER A 183 4.90 6.79 -9.72
N GLN A 184 4.70 7.87 -10.48
CA GLN A 184 5.59 9.05 -10.48
C GLN A 184 5.72 9.67 -9.08
N SER A 185 4.61 9.77 -8.33
CA SER A 185 4.62 10.30 -6.97
C SER A 185 5.32 9.37 -5.98
N GLN A 186 5.18 8.05 -6.14
CA GLN A 186 5.86 7.05 -5.29
C GLN A 186 7.37 7.09 -5.54
N TRP A 187 7.80 7.11 -6.79
CA TRP A 187 9.22 7.24 -7.14
C TRP A 187 9.83 8.52 -6.55
N THR A 188 9.13 9.65 -6.68
CA THR A 188 9.66 10.95 -6.21
C THR A 188 9.73 11.01 -4.68
N ALA A 189 8.69 10.51 -4.00
CA ALA A 189 8.67 10.43 -2.55
C ALA A 189 9.77 9.50 -2.03
N GLU A 190 9.89 8.29 -2.59
CA GLU A 190 10.92 7.34 -2.20
C GLU A 190 12.33 7.87 -2.48
N SER A 191 12.56 8.56 -3.60
CA SER A 191 13.85 9.22 -3.89
C SER A 191 14.22 10.23 -2.81
N SER A 192 13.26 11.01 -2.31
CA SER A 192 13.48 11.95 -1.21
C SER A 192 13.81 11.22 0.10
N VAL A 193 13.13 10.11 0.36
CA VAL A 193 13.38 9.25 1.51
C VAL A 193 14.79 8.63 1.44
N ARG A 194 15.18 8.06 0.31
CA ARG A 194 16.52 7.49 0.07
C ARG A 194 17.61 8.53 0.30
N ARG A 195 17.46 9.75 -0.24
CA ARG A 195 18.42 10.85 0.00
C ARG A 195 18.59 11.17 1.48
N MET A 196 17.52 11.13 2.28
CA MET A 196 17.61 11.36 3.72
C MET A 196 18.22 10.18 4.47
N ARG A 197 17.92 8.95 4.05
CA ARG A 197 18.56 7.72 4.55
C ARG A 197 20.07 7.77 4.32
N ASP A 198 20.49 8.12 3.12
CA ASP A 198 21.91 8.17 2.72
C ASP A 198 22.67 9.32 3.43
N ARG A 199 21.94 10.33 3.93
CA ARG A 199 22.45 11.38 4.83
C ARG A 199 22.47 10.97 6.31
N GLY A 200 22.14 9.72 6.63
CA GLY A 200 22.23 9.17 7.98
C GLY A 200 20.94 9.21 8.80
N LEU A 201 19.80 9.63 8.22
CA LEU A 201 18.52 9.50 8.91
C LEU A 201 18.17 8.00 9.07
N PRO A 202 17.72 7.51 10.25
CA PRO A 202 17.44 6.09 10.43
C PRO A 202 16.13 5.69 9.73
N ILE A 203 16.22 5.27 8.47
CA ILE A 203 15.07 4.93 7.63
C ILE A 203 15.04 3.46 7.23
N THR A 204 13.86 2.87 7.21
CA THR A 204 13.58 1.61 6.50
C THR A 204 12.48 1.84 5.46
N ILE A 205 12.67 1.31 4.25
CA ILE A 205 11.71 1.40 3.14
C ILE A 205 11.09 0.03 2.90
N TYR A 206 9.76 -0.04 2.82
CA TYR A 206 9.00 -1.26 2.55
C TYR A 206 8.25 -1.11 1.23
N ARG A 207 8.44 -2.00 0.27
CA ARG A 207 7.70 -2.01 -1.00
C ARG A 207 6.74 -3.16 -1.00
N ARG A 208 5.46 -2.84 -1.09
CA ARG A 208 4.37 -3.82 -1.19
C ARG A 208 3.90 -3.98 -2.63
N GLY A 209 3.29 -5.13 -2.91
CA GLY A 209 2.53 -5.37 -4.13
C GLY A 209 1.06 -4.97 -3.98
N PHE A 210 0.19 -5.59 -4.77
CA PHE A 210 -1.25 -5.33 -4.71
C PHE A 210 -1.86 -6.04 -3.50
N ILE A 211 -2.45 -5.25 -2.59
CA ILE A 211 -3.03 -5.81 -1.37
C ILE A 211 -4.45 -6.31 -1.66
N VAL A 212 -4.63 -7.63 -1.56
CA VAL A 212 -5.92 -8.28 -1.89
C VAL A 212 -6.92 -8.25 -0.73
N GLY A 213 -6.44 -8.02 0.50
CA GLY A 213 -7.25 -7.95 1.71
C GLY A 213 -6.60 -8.65 2.89
N ASP A 214 -7.36 -8.83 3.95
CA ASP A 214 -7.00 -9.68 5.09
C ASP A 214 -7.38 -11.14 4.83
N SER A 215 -6.44 -12.07 5.00
CA SER A 215 -6.66 -13.50 4.72
C SER A 215 -7.60 -14.18 5.71
N ASN A 216 -7.79 -13.62 6.90
CA ASN A 216 -8.64 -14.21 7.94
C ASN A 216 -10.08 -13.69 7.81
N THR A 217 -10.25 -12.37 7.78
CA THR A 217 -11.56 -11.70 7.83
C THR A 217 -12.14 -11.40 6.45
N GLY A 218 -11.29 -11.38 5.41
CA GLY A 218 -11.65 -10.89 4.07
C GLY A 218 -11.75 -9.38 3.96
N THR A 219 -11.46 -8.63 5.02
CA THR A 219 -11.53 -7.16 4.97
C THR A 219 -10.65 -6.64 3.84
N ASN A 220 -11.24 -5.82 2.96
CA ASN A 220 -10.59 -5.33 1.76
C ASN A 220 -11.06 -3.89 1.45
N ASN A 221 -10.22 -3.12 0.74
CA ASN A 221 -10.61 -1.81 0.22
C ASN A 221 -11.44 -1.96 -1.06
N PRO A 222 -12.76 -1.65 -1.06
CA PRO A 222 -13.58 -1.77 -2.26
C PRO A 222 -13.12 -0.82 -3.38
N ASP A 223 -12.51 0.31 -3.02
CA ASP A 223 -12.11 1.32 -3.98
C ASP A 223 -10.76 1.03 -4.67
N ASP A 224 -10.06 -0.04 -4.29
CA ASP A 224 -8.74 -0.41 -4.84
C ASP A 224 -8.80 -0.99 -6.26
N PHE A 225 -7.68 -0.92 -6.98
CA PHE A 225 -7.53 -1.52 -8.31
C PHE A 225 -7.91 -3.00 -8.31
N PHE A 226 -7.35 -3.79 -7.38
CA PHE A 226 -7.58 -5.24 -7.34
C PHE A 226 -9.07 -5.56 -7.27
N THR A 227 -9.76 -4.87 -6.37
CA THR A 227 -11.17 -5.10 -6.11
C THR A 227 -12.05 -4.70 -7.28
N ARG A 228 -11.84 -3.49 -7.82
CA ARG A 228 -12.56 -3.01 -9.01
C ARG A 228 -12.31 -3.93 -10.21
N PHE A 229 -11.06 -4.37 -10.38
CA PHE A 229 -10.64 -5.26 -11.45
C PHE A 229 -11.38 -6.60 -11.39
N LEU A 230 -11.34 -7.30 -10.25
CA LEU A 230 -12.01 -8.58 -10.12
C LEU A 230 -13.53 -8.46 -10.22
N ALA A 231 -14.14 -7.57 -9.42
CA ALA A 231 -15.59 -7.39 -9.42
C ALA A 231 -16.12 -6.99 -10.80
N GLY A 232 -15.40 -6.09 -11.48
CA GLY A 232 -15.74 -5.66 -12.84
C GLY A 232 -15.61 -6.76 -13.88
N CYS A 233 -14.58 -7.60 -13.82
CA CYS A 233 -14.44 -8.72 -14.75
C CYS A 233 -15.49 -9.81 -14.52
N ILE A 234 -15.82 -10.10 -13.26
CA ILE A 234 -16.91 -11.04 -12.92
C ILE A 234 -18.24 -10.51 -13.46
N GLN A 235 -18.54 -9.22 -13.25
CA GLN A 235 -19.77 -8.61 -13.76
C GLN A 235 -19.84 -8.60 -15.30
N LEU A 236 -18.70 -8.40 -15.97
CA LEU A 236 -18.62 -8.40 -17.43
C LEU A 236 -18.66 -9.82 -18.03
N GLY A 237 -18.34 -10.85 -17.25
CA GLY A 237 -18.15 -12.22 -17.73
C GLY A 237 -16.91 -12.42 -18.60
N THR A 238 -16.03 -11.41 -18.68
CA THR A 238 -14.80 -11.47 -19.47
C THR A 238 -13.59 -10.91 -18.74
N PHE A 239 -12.42 -11.46 -19.10
CA PHE A 239 -11.15 -11.19 -18.45
C PHE A 239 -10.06 -10.86 -19.49
N PRO A 240 -9.22 -9.84 -19.29
CA PRO A 240 -8.25 -9.45 -20.30
C PRO A 240 -7.05 -10.39 -20.36
N ARG A 241 -6.64 -10.76 -21.57
CA ARG A 241 -5.32 -11.38 -21.78
C ARG A 241 -4.20 -10.35 -21.72
N ILE A 242 -3.45 -10.38 -20.62
CA ILE A 242 -2.21 -9.63 -20.39
C ILE A 242 -1.24 -10.51 -19.60
N GLU A 243 0.01 -10.57 -20.02
CA GLU A 243 1.05 -11.33 -19.32
C GLU A 243 1.68 -10.41 -18.28
N GLN A 244 1.13 -10.37 -17.06
CA GLN A 244 1.67 -9.55 -15.97
C GLN A 244 1.53 -10.27 -14.62
N ARG A 245 2.58 -10.26 -13.81
CA ARG A 245 2.47 -10.57 -12.37
C ARG A 245 2.05 -9.32 -11.60
N LEU A 246 0.95 -9.45 -10.85
CA LEU A 246 0.44 -8.38 -10.00
C LEU A 246 0.96 -8.48 -8.56
N GLU A 247 1.78 -9.48 -8.21
CA GLU A 247 2.41 -9.61 -6.89
C GLU A 247 1.41 -9.42 -5.74
N TYR A 248 0.36 -10.24 -5.74
CA TYR A 248 -0.68 -10.18 -4.71
C TYR A 248 -0.14 -10.51 -3.33
N VAL A 249 -0.51 -9.69 -2.35
CA VAL A 249 -0.13 -9.83 -0.94
C VAL A 249 -1.31 -9.56 -0.03
N THR A 250 -1.28 -10.13 1.18
CA THR A 250 -2.29 -9.84 2.21
C THR A 250 -1.84 -8.67 3.09
N VAL A 251 -2.79 -7.91 3.62
CA VAL A 251 -2.46 -6.78 4.52
C VAL A 251 -1.80 -7.27 5.81
N GLY A 252 -2.22 -8.44 6.32
CA GLY A 252 -1.63 -9.09 7.48
C GLY A 252 -0.15 -9.41 7.26
N TYR A 253 0.20 -10.10 6.17
CA TYR A 253 1.59 -10.42 5.83
C TYR A 253 2.47 -9.16 5.75
N VAL A 254 2.01 -8.13 5.04
CA VAL A 254 2.73 -6.87 4.88
C VAL A 254 2.97 -6.18 6.23
N LEU A 255 1.95 -6.10 7.09
CA LEU A 255 2.06 -5.41 8.36
C LEU A 255 2.82 -6.20 9.42
N ASP A 256 2.69 -7.52 9.46
CA ASP A 256 3.45 -8.37 10.36
C ASP A 256 4.94 -8.33 10.02
N ALA A 257 5.28 -8.43 8.73
CA ALA A 257 6.65 -8.24 8.25
C ALA A 257 7.18 -6.84 8.61
N LEU A 258 6.42 -5.79 8.32
CA LEU A 258 6.81 -4.42 8.63
C LEU A 258 7.08 -4.22 10.13
N VAL A 259 6.17 -4.66 11.00
CA VAL A 259 6.31 -4.48 12.45
C VAL A 259 7.46 -5.32 13.00
N HIS A 260 7.66 -6.53 12.49
CA HIS A 260 8.80 -7.38 12.87
C HIS A 260 10.13 -6.73 12.51
N ILE A 261 10.29 -6.33 11.24
CA ILE A 261 11.50 -5.64 10.75
C ILE A 261 11.71 -4.34 11.52
N ALA A 262 10.64 -3.57 11.75
CA ALA A 262 10.73 -2.33 12.50
C ALA A 262 11.19 -2.55 13.95
N SER A 263 10.96 -3.72 14.54
CA SER A 263 11.27 -3.99 15.95
C SER A 263 12.76 -4.14 16.29
N ASP A 264 13.64 -4.23 15.28
CA ASP A 264 15.08 -4.40 15.46
C ASP A 264 15.87 -3.39 14.61
N ASN A 265 16.66 -2.53 15.27
CA ASN A 265 17.41 -1.46 14.62
C ASN A 265 18.47 -1.96 13.63
N LYS A 266 18.87 -3.24 13.67
CA LYS A 266 19.78 -3.82 12.67
C LYS A 266 19.23 -3.75 11.24
N HIS A 267 17.92 -3.56 11.10
CA HIS A 267 17.22 -3.47 9.82
C HIS A 267 17.13 -2.06 9.24
N LEU A 268 17.58 -1.04 9.96
CA LEU A 268 17.63 0.34 9.49
C LEU A 268 18.64 0.49 8.35
N GLY A 269 18.40 1.44 7.46
CA GLY A 269 19.27 1.73 6.31
C GLY A 269 19.01 0.87 5.08
N LYS A 270 18.03 -0.05 5.12
CA LYS A 270 17.73 -0.99 4.04
C LYS A 270 16.32 -0.81 3.47
N SER A 271 16.14 -1.34 2.27
CA SER A 271 14.85 -1.53 1.61
C SER A 271 14.41 -3.00 1.66
N TYR A 272 13.09 -3.23 1.67
CA TYR A 272 12.48 -4.55 1.79
C TYR A 272 11.32 -4.70 0.81
N SER A 273 11.35 -5.72 -0.05
CA SER A 273 10.25 -6.12 -0.92
C SER A 273 9.32 -7.07 -0.17
N LEU A 274 8.20 -6.55 0.34
CA LEU A 274 7.18 -7.31 1.05
C LEU A 274 6.22 -7.96 0.04
N LEU A 275 6.72 -8.97 -0.67
CA LEU A 275 6.08 -9.63 -1.80
C LEU A 275 6.01 -11.15 -1.58
N CYS A 276 5.54 -11.88 -2.58
CA CYS A 276 5.60 -13.33 -2.57
C CYS A 276 7.08 -13.80 -2.45
N PRO A 277 7.44 -14.59 -1.41
CA PRO A 277 8.81 -15.06 -1.19
C PRO A 277 9.22 -16.21 -2.13
N ASP A 278 8.37 -16.54 -3.10
CA ASP A 278 8.60 -17.55 -4.13
C ASP A 278 7.75 -17.21 -5.36
N VAL A 279 8.40 -16.80 -6.45
CA VAL A 279 7.72 -16.36 -7.69
C VAL A 279 6.77 -17.43 -8.24
N GLN A 280 7.01 -18.72 -7.97
CA GLN A 280 6.15 -19.82 -8.43
C GLN A 280 4.77 -19.83 -7.74
N GLN A 281 4.64 -19.20 -6.57
CA GLN A 281 3.37 -19.06 -5.84
C GLN A 281 2.62 -17.78 -6.20
N SER A 282 3.24 -16.87 -6.96
CA SER A 282 2.64 -15.64 -7.45
C SER A 282 1.88 -15.93 -8.74
N VAL A 283 0.59 -15.61 -8.79
CA VAL A 283 -0.21 -15.76 -10.00
C VAL A 283 -0.07 -14.53 -10.90
N ASP A 284 -0.04 -14.76 -12.22
CA ASP A 284 -0.20 -13.69 -13.19
C ASP A 284 -1.69 -13.42 -13.47
N VAL A 285 -1.99 -12.43 -14.31
CA VAL A 285 -3.37 -12.05 -14.64
C VAL A 285 -4.16 -13.23 -15.25
N ILE A 286 -3.54 -14.10 -16.05
CA ILE A 286 -4.24 -15.28 -16.59
C ILE A 286 -4.50 -16.32 -15.50
N GLY A 287 -3.54 -16.54 -14.60
CA GLY A 287 -3.69 -17.36 -13.41
C GLY A 287 -4.82 -16.86 -12.50
N THR A 288 -4.95 -15.54 -12.33
CA THR A 288 -6.08 -14.93 -11.60
C THR A 288 -7.43 -15.34 -12.21
N CYS A 289 -7.54 -15.36 -13.54
CA CYS A 289 -8.75 -15.82 -14.24
C CYS A 289 -9.04 -17.30 -13.98
N ALA A 290 -8.00 -18.15 -13.97
CA ALA A 290 -8.15 -19.56 -13.62
C ALA A 290 -8.67 -19.74 -12.19
N VAL A 291 -8.13 -18.98 -11.22
CA VAL A 291 -8.58 -18.99 -9.82
C VAL A 291 -10.04 -18.53 -9.70
N LEU A 292 -10.47 -17.52 -10.46
CA LEU A 292 -11.88 -17.08 -10.50
C LEU A 292 -12.80 -18.21 -10.97
N ASN A 293 -12.47 -18.85 -12.09
CA ASN A 293 -13.25 -19.93 -12.67
C ASN A 293 -13.30 -21.16 -11.74
N GLU A 294 -12.17 -21.53 -11.12
CA GLU A 294 -12.12 -22.61 -10.12
C GLU A 294 -12.97 -22.30 -8.88
N ALA A 295 -13.07 -21.03 -8.49
CA ALA A 295 -13.91 -20.58 -7.39
C ALA A 295 -15.41 -20.56 -7.72
N GLY A 296 -15.79 -20.73 -9.00
CA GLY A 296 -17.17 -20.77 -9.48
C GLY A 296 -17.62 -19.53 -10.26
N TYR A 297 -16.76 -18.53 -10.49
CA TYR A 297 -17.11 -17.33 -11.25
C TYR A 297 -16.75 -17.51 -12.73
N ASP A 298 -17.76 -17.71 -13.58
CA ASP A 298 -17.57 -17.93 -15.01
C ASP A 298 -17.08 -16.65 -15.72
N VAL A 299 -15.78 -16.61 -16.01
CA VAL A 299 -15.13 -15.50 -16.72
C VAL A 299 -14.31 -16.01 -17.90
N LYS A 300 -14.62 -15.49 -19.10
CA LYS A 300 -13.93 -15.87 -20.33
C LYS A 300 -12.74 -14.95 -20.63
N VAL A 301 -11.56 -15.52 -20.84
CA VAL A 301 -10.40 -14.76 -21.33
C VAL A 301 -10.66 -14.26 -22.75
N THR A 302 -10.53 -12.95 -22.99
CA THR A 302 -10.61 -12.30 -24.30
C THR A 302 -9.33 -11.53 -24.61
N SER A 303 -9.15 -11.07 -25.86
CA SER A 303 -8.00 -10.20 -26.14
C SER A 303 -8.15 -8.89 -25.39
N TYR A 304 -7.03 -8.30 -24.96
CA TYR A 304 -7.03 -7.00 -24.27
C TYR A 304 -7.85 -5.93 -25.02
N LYS A 305 -7.75 -5.92 -26.36
CA LYS A 305 -8.46 -4.95 -27.20
C LYS A 305 -9.97 -5.15 -27.14
N GLU A 306 -10.44 -6.40 -27.27
CA GLU A 306 -11.87 -6.72 -27.19
C GLU A 306 -12.42 -6.43 -25.79
N TRP A 307 -11.67 -6.78 -24.75
CA TRP A 307 -12.05 -6.50 -23.36
C TRP A 307 -12.23 -4.99 -23.12
N VAL A 308 -11.25 -4.16 -23.53
CA VAL A 308 -11.38 -2.69 -23.40
C VAL A 308 -12.55 -2.15 -24.22
N GLU A 309 -12.84 -2.72 -25.39
CA GLU A 309 -13.99 -2.29 -26.20
C GLU A 309 -15.33 -2.63 -25.53
N GLN A 310 -15.44 -3.81 -24.91
CA GLN A 310 -16.61 -4.16 -24.09
C GLN A 310 -16.80 -3.20 -22.91
N LEU A 311 -15.71 -2.77 -22.27
CA LEU A 311 -15.77 -1.80 -21.17
C LEU A 311 -16.28 -0.42 -21.62
N ARG A 312 -15.95 0.02 -22.84
CA ARG A 312 -16.46 1.30 -23.37
C ARG A 312 -17.96 1.30 -23.60
N GLN A 313 -18.56 0.12 -23.72
CA GLN A 313 -20.02 -0.04 -23.88
C GLN A 313 -20.74 -0.12 -22.52
N GLN A 314 -20.00 -0.17 -21.41
CA GLN A 314 -20.57 -0.14 -20.06
C GLN A 314 -20.92 1.30 -19.64
N PRO A 315 -21.84 1.47 -18.68
CA PRO A 315 -22.17 2.79 -18.11
C PRO A 315 -20.94 3.53 -17.58
N GLU A 316 -20.98 4.87 -17.63
CA GLU A 316 -19.88 5.74 -17.18
C GLU A 316 -19.57 5.61 -15.67
N ASP A 317 -20.50 5.09 -14.88
CA ASP A 317 -20.37 4.82 -13.45
C ASP A 317 -20.07 3.34 -13.12
N GLY A 318 -19.77 2.53 -14.14
CA GLY A 318 -19.39 1.12 -13.98
C GLY A 318 -18.14 0.93 -13.11
N LEU A 319 -17.98 -0.27 -12.53
CA LEU A 319 -16.93 -0.57 -11.55
C LEU A 319 -15.50 -0.27 -12.04
N LEU A 320 -15.27 -0.50 -13.33
CA LEU A 320 -13.98 -0.31 -14.01
C LEU A 320 -13.82 1.09 -14.61
N ALA A 321 -14.85 1.94 -14.62
CA ALA A 321 -14.79 3.28 -15.18
C ALA A 321 -13.63 4.11 -14.60
N PRO A 322 -13.35 4.09 -13.27
CA PRO A 322 -12.20 4.82 -12.71
C PRO A 322 -10.83 4.31 -13.18
N LEU A 323 -10.76 3.10 -13.74
CA LEU A 323 -9.52 2.51 -14.28
C LEU A 323 -9.35 2.81 -15.77
N MET A 324 -10.39 3.25 -16.47
CA MET A 324 -10.37 3.44 -17.93
C MET A 324 -9.19 4.23 -18.48
N PRO A 325 -8.72 5.34 -17.87
CA PRO A 325 -7.52 6.02 -18.36
C PRO A 325 -6.31 5.10 -18.45
N MET A 326 -6.07 4.30 -17.40
CA MET A 326 -4.99 3.31 -17.39
C MET A 326 -5.19 2.21 -18.44
N LEU A 327 -6.44 1.82 -18.68
CA LEU A 327 -6.79 0.73 -19.57
C LEU A 327 -6.79 1.11 -21.06
N GLN A 328 -7.04 2.37 -21.42
CA GLN A 328 -7.24 2.78 -22.82
C GLN A 328 -6.21 3.77 -23.36
N GLU A 329 -5.61 4.60 -22.51
CA GLU A 329 -4.68 5.63 -22.94
C GLU A 329 -3.38 4.99 -23.40
N LYS A 330 -3.01 5.23 -24.66
CA LYS A 330 -1.76 4.74 -25.25
C LYS A 330 -0.62 5.69 -24.88
N VAL A 331 0.43 5.14 -24.30
CA VAL A 331 1.57 5.90 -23.78
C VAL A 331 2.89 5.52 -24.44
N LEU A 332 2.99 4.29 -24.98
CA LEU A 332 4.16 3.83 -25.72
C LEU A 332 3.74 3.11 -26.99
N GLY A 333 3.75 3.82 -28.12
CA GLY A 333 3.29 3.31 -29.41
C GLY A 333 1.84 2.83 -29.34
N ARG A 334 1.63 1.50 -29.34
CA ARG A 334 0.30 0.88 -29.22
C ARG A 334 -0.02 0.37 -27.81
N LEU A 335 0.92 0.45 -26.87
CA LEU A 335 0.75 -0.01 -25.49
C LEU A 335 0.02 1.04 -24.68
N THR A 336 -1.00 0.59 -23.95
CA THR A 336 -1.66 1.38 -22.93
C THR A 336 -0.79 1.45 -21.67
N ARG A 337 -1.15 2.30 -20.69
CA ARG A 337 -0.42 2.36 -19.41
C ARG A 337 -0.30 0.97 -18.76
N TRP A 338 -1.40 0.24 -18.66
CA TRP A 338 -1.35 -1.11 -18.07
C TRP A 338 -0.53 -2.09 -18.90
N LYS A 339 -0.65 -2.05 -20.24
CA LYS A 339 0.16 -2.90 -21.12
C LYS A 339 1.65 -2.58 -21.08
N ALA A 340 2.04 -1.33 -20.81
CA ALA A 340 3.44 -0.99 -20.59
C ALA A 340 4.02 -1.69 -19.34
N SER A 341 3.16 -2.05 -18.38
CA SER A 341 3.56 -2.77 -17.16
C SER A 341 3.53 -4.29 -17.30
N GLN A 342 3.19 -4.86 -18.47
CA GLN A 342 3.05 -6.31 -18.64
C GLN A 342 4.34 -7.07 -18.27
N TYR A 343 5.50 -6.53 -18.65
CA TYR A 343 6.79 -7.12 -18.31
C TYR A 343 7.29 -6.71 -16.93
N SER A 344 6.50 -6.90 -15.87
CA SER A 344 6.96 -6.70 -14.50
C SER A 344 8.22 -7.54 -14.27
N PRO A 345 9.33 -6.94 -13.77
CA PRO A 345 10.53 -7.69 -13.41
C PRO A 345 10.26 -8.64 -12.23
N VAL A 346 11.19 -9.55 -11.98
CA VAL A 346 11.22 -10.32 -10.74
C VAL A 346 11.79 -9.42 -9.65
N TYR A 347 10.97 -9.09 -8.66
CA TYR A 347 11.41 -8.34 -7.50
C TYR A 347 12.15 -9.27 -6.55
N ARG A 348 13.42 -9.01 -6.33
CA ARG A 348 14.25 -9.69 -5.35
C ARG A 348 13.83 -9.28 -3.94
N PHE A 349 14.03 -10.18 -2.99
CA PHE A 349 13.55 -10.06 -1.61
C PHE A 349 14.58 -10.58 -0.59
N ASP A 350 15.87 -10.54 -0.94
CA ASP A 350 16.97 -11.13 -0.17
C ASP A 350 17.08 -10.54 1.26
N ASN A 351 16.97 -9.20 1.41
CA ASN A 351 16.89 -8.54 2.71
C ASN A 351 15.64 -8.98 3.48
N THR A 352 14.50 -9.09 2.79
CA THR A 352 13.23 -9.51 3.41
C THR A 352 13.33 -10.93 3.94
N THR A 353 13.83 -11.87 3.15
CA THR A 353 14.07 -13.26 3.60
C THR A 353 14.99 -13.30 4.81
N GLU A 354 16.13 -12.59 4.76
CA GLU A 354 17.08 -12.55 5.87
C GLU A 354 16.47 -11.92 7.14
N ALA A 355 15.60 -10.93 6.99
CA ALA A 355 14.97 -10.24 8.12
C ALA A 355 13.82 -11.03 8.76
N LEU A 356 13.11 -11.86 7.99
CA LEU A 356 11.99 -12.66 8.48
C LEU A 356 12.41 -14.07 8.93
N LYS A 357 13.65 -14.50 8.68
CA LYS A 357 14.12 -15.86 9.00
C LYS A 357 13.96 -16.26 10.46
N ASP A 358 14.04 -15.31 11.39
CA ASP A 358 13.92 -15.57 12.83
C ASP A 358 12.46 -15.53 13.33
N ASN A 359 11.49 -15.36 12.42
CA ASN A 359 10.07 -15.39 12.71
C ASN A 359 9.26 -16.11 11.62
N PRO A 360 9.34 -17.45 11.55
CA PRO A 360 8.62 -18.27 10.57
C PRO A 360 7.08 -18.24 10.73
N GLY A 361 6.57 -17.56 11.77
CA GLY A 361 5.14 -17.32 11.96
C GLY A 361 4.57 -16.27 10.97
N ILE A 362 5.42 -15.41 10.40
CA ILE A 362 5.01 -14.44 9.38
C ILE A 362 4.94 -15.18 8.04
N LYS A 363 3.73 -15.53 7.63
CA LYS A 363 3.49 -16.35 6.45
C LYS A 363 2.82 -15.57 5.34
N TYR A 364 3.36 -15.74 4.14
CA TYR A 364 2.68 -15.36 2.92
C TYR A 364 1.48 -16.29 2.69
N THR A 365 0.39 -15.74 2.17
CA THR A 365 -0.79 -16.51 1.75
C THR A 365 -0.88 -16.40 0.23
N PRO A 366 -0.73 -17.51 -0.51
CA PRO A 366 -0.92 -17.53 -1.96
C PRO A 366 -2.32 -17.06 -2.36
N PHE A 367 -2.41 -16.48 -3.56
CA PHE A 367 -3.69 -16.10 -4.13
C PHE A 367 -4.34 -17.30 -4.81
N ASP A 368 -5.11 -18.05 -4.01
CA ASP A 368 -5.89 -19.21 -4.42
C ASP A 368 -7.41 -18.97 -4.26
N THR A 369 -8.21 -19.98 -4.54
CA THR A 369 -9.68 -19.92 -4.41
C THR A 369 -10.12 -19.61 -2.99
N ALA A 370 -9.40 -20.12 -1.98
CA ALA A 370 -9.70 -19.89 -0.58
C ALA A 370 -9.48 -18.42 -0.20
N LEU A 371 -8.37 -17.82 -0.62
CA LEU A 371 -8.09 -16.40 -0.40
C LEU A 371 -9.04 -15.51 -1.20
N LEU A 372 -9.35 -15.85 -2.45
CA LEU A 372 -10.28 -15.09 -3.31
C LEU A 372 -11.69 -14.97 -2.71
N LYS A 373 -12.24 -16.05 -2.15
CA LYS A 373 -13.61 -16.05 -1.60
C LYS A 373 -13.76 -15.14 -0.38
N LYS A 374 -12.67 -14.85 0.35
CA LYS A 374 -12.69 -13.99 1.54
C LYS A 374 -13.11 -12.55 1.24
N PRO A 375 -12.42 -11.78 0.37
CA PRO A 375 -12.82 -10.42 0.02
C PRO A 375 -14.18 -10.37 -0.67
N ILE A 376 -14.53 -11.36 -1.51
CA ILE A 376 -15.89 -11.40 -2.11
C ILE A 376 -16.97 -11.52 -1.04
N GLY A 377 -16.79 -12.43 -0.08
CA GLY A 377 -17.69 -12.54 1.07
C GLY A 377 -17.79 -11.26 1.90
N PHE A 378 -16.66 -10.54 2.06
CA PHE A 378 -16.64 -9.23 2.70
C PHE A 378 -17.42 -8.17 1.91
N TRP A 379 -17.23 -8.09 0.59
CA TRP A 379 -17.94 -7.14 -0.27
C TRP A 379 -19.45 -7.35 -0.21
N ASN A 380 -19.89 -8.61 -0.31
CA ASN A 380 -21.31 -8.98 -0.20
C ASN A 380 -21.86 -8.62 1.19
N ARG A 381 -21.15 -8.98 2.27
CA ARG A 381 -21.59 -8.68 3.66
C ARG A 381 -21.72 -7.19 3.93
N LYS A 382 -20.78 -6.38 3.43
CA LYS A 382 -20.78 -4.92 3.62
C LYS A 382 -21.63 -4.18 2.59
N GLY A 383 -22.20 -4.89 1.61
CA GLY A 383 -22.97 -4.30 0.52
C GLY A 383 -22.16 -3.42 -0.42
N PHE A 384 -20.84 -3.63 -0.52
CA PHE A 384 -20.00 -2.89 -1.46
C PHE A 384 -20.24 -3.34 -2.90
N TYR A 385 -20.32 -4.65 -3.11
CA TYR A 385 -20.65 -5.29 -4.37
C TYR A 385 -21.59 -6.46 -4.11
N LEU A 386 -22.42 -6.79 -5.10
CA LEU A 386 -23.29 -7.96 -5.07
C LEU A 386 -22.76 -8.96 -6.10
N ILE A 387 -21.82 -9.81 -5.68
CA ILE A 387 -21.23 -10.85 -6.52
C ILE A 387 -21.83 -12.19 -6.13
N ARG A 388 -22.48 -12.86 -7.10
CA ARG A 388 -23.05 -14.20 -6.93
C ARG A 388 -22.20 -15.19 -7.70
N GLU A 389 -22.08 -16.39 -7.12
CA GLU A 389 -21.54 -17.57 -7.81
C GLU A 389 -22.50 -18.02 -8.92
#